data_AF-A0A377ZG01-F1
#
_entry.id   AF-A0A377ZG01-F1
#
_cell.length_a   1.000
_cell.length_b   1.000
_cell.length_c   1.000
_cell.angle_alpha   90.00
_cell.angle_beta   90.00
_cell.angle_gamma   90.00
#
_symmetry.space_group_name_H-M   'P 1'
#
loop_
_entity.id
_entity.type
_entity.pdbx_description
1 polymer ?
#
loop_
_entity_poly.entity_id
_entity_poly.type
_entity_poly.pdbx_seq_one_letter_code
_entity_poly.pdbx_strand_id
1 'polypeptide(L)'
;MTVRLWYILNGVRGEETAYGCTPYIYGSKYGITCDGEAAKKSLTDATKKALSGLGFSGDIFMGLYDNLEYRQKNKAEFDLKNASESAEDAARLRQEFDDKLSRVANTLAHGVTVNEINGVFSPIAREIDVHIKAAQANGDTQHERYLSGRLRRLITIKDGRIKELNKAEEKA
;
A
#
# COMPACT_ATOMS: atom_id res chain seq x y z
N MET A 1 6.58 32.51 13.01
CA MET A 1 7.16 31.60 11.98
C MET A 1 6.68 32.06 10.63
N THR A 2 7.50 32.01 9.59
CA THR A 2 7.12 32.48 8.23
C THR A 2 7.35 31.36 7.22
N VAL A 3 6.37 31.11 6.37
CA VAL A 3 6.45 30.14 5.26
C VAL A 3 6.28 30.90 3.95
N ARG A 4 7.12 30.58 2.96
CA ARG A 4 6.98 31.05 1.59
C ARG A 4 6.65 29.86 0.70
N LEU A 5 5.43 29.83 0.20
CA LEU A 5 4.98 28.85 -0.78
C LEU A 5 5.31 29.38 -2.18
N TRP A 6 5.89 28.53 -3.01
CA TRP A 6 6.08 28.78 -4.43
C TRP A 6 5.27 27.75 -5.21
N TYR A 7 4.63 28.18 -6.29
CA TYR A 7 3.81 27.31 -7.13
C TYR A 7 3.89 27.75 -8.59
N ILE A 8 3.51 26.86 -9.51
CA ILE A 8 3.36 27.16 -10.93
C ILE A 8 1.89 26.96 -11.29
N LEU A 9 1.26 28.01 -11.81
CA LEU A 9 -0.11 27.98 -12.30
C LEU A 9 -0.11 28.45 -13.75
N ASN A 10 -0.60 27.60 -14.66
CA ASN A 10 -0.63 27.90 -16.10
C ASN A 10 0.74 28.34 -16.68
N GLY A 11 1.82 27.71 -16.21
CA GLY A 11 3.19 28.03 -16.65
C GLY A 11 3.80 29.27 -16.01
N VAL A 12 3.08 29.99 -15.14
CA VAL A 12 3.56 31.18 -14.44
C VAL A 12 3.88 30.85 -12.98
N ARG A 13 5.04 31.31 -12.51
CA ARG A 13 5.45 31.16 -11.11
C ARG A 13 4.73 32.18 -10.23
N GLY A 14 4.03 31.69 -9.21
CA GLY A 14 3.46 32.47 -8.12
C GLY A 14 4.18 32.20 -6.81
N GLU A 15 4.13 33.17 -5.90
CA GLU A 15 4.66 33.04 -4.54
C GLU A 15 3.68 33.66 -3.54
N GLU A 16 3.49 32.98 -2.41
CA GLU A 16 2.67 33.46 -1.30
C GLU A 16 3.45 33.33 0.01
N THR A 17 3.49 34.41 0.79
CA THR A 17 4.13 34.40 2.12
C THR A 17 3.06 34.45 3.19
N ALA A 18 3.12 33.49 4.12
CA ALA A 18 2.18 33.40 5.23
C ALA A 18 2.90 33.32 6.58
N TYR A 19 2.17 33.74 7.61
CA TYR A 19 2.70 33.89 8.96
C TYR A 19 1.92 33.04 9.95
N GLY A 20 2.69 32.30 10.73
CA GLY A 20 2.23 31.53 11.87
C GLY A 20 2.55 32.26 13.17
N CYS A 21 1.51 32.50 13.96
CA CYS A 21 1.56 33.37 15.14
C CYS A 21 1.02 32.66 16.38
N THR A 22 1.41 31.40 16.63
CA THR A 22 1.02 30.70 17.86
C THR A 22 1.78 31.30 19.05
N PRO A 23 1.09 31.83 20.08
CA PRO A 23 1.76 32.42 21.24
C PRO A 23 2.46 31.34 22.06
N TYR A 24 3.72 31.58 22.42
CA TYR A 24 4.48 30.69 23.31
C TYR A 24 4.00 30.79 24.77
N ILE A 25 3.59 31.98 25.20
CA ILE A 25 3.07 32.25 26.54
C ILE A 25 1.73 32.94 26.41
N TYR A 26 0.71 32.41 27.07
CA TYR A 26 -0.62 33.02 27.10
C TYR A 26 -1.33 32.72 28.42
N GLY A 27 -2.35 33.52 28.74
CA GLY A 27 -3.20 33.30 29.92
C GLY A 27 -4.23 32.21 29.65
N SER A 28 -4.31 31.22 30.54
CA SER A 28 -5.38 30.23 30.57
C SER A 28 -6.22 30.39 31.84
N LYS A 29 -7.32 29.63 31.94
CA LYS A 29 -8.16 29.56 33.16
C LYS A 29 -7.35 29.18 34.42
N TYR A 30 -6.21 28.54 34.26
CA TYR A 30 -5.35 28.05 35.35
C TYR A 30 -4.10 28.92 35.58
N GLY A 31 -4.01 30.09 34.93
CA GLY A 31 -2.88 31.01 35.03
C GLY A 31 -2.04 31.08 33.75
N ILE A 32 -0.84 31.64 33.84
CA ILE A 32 0.08 31.75 32.71
C ILE A 32 0.52 30.36 32.27
N THR A 33 0.35 30.05 31.00
CA THR A 33 0.70 28.75 30.40
C THR A 33 1.74 28.94 29.30
N CYS A 34 2.72 28.04 29.26
CA CYS A 34 3.73 27.98 28.22
C CYS A 34 3.45 26.81 27.27
N ASP A 35 3.42 27.07 25.97
CA ASP A 35 3.21 26.06 24.93
C ASP A 35 4.55 25.69 24.27
N GLY A 36 5.16 24.61 24.75
CA GLY A 36 6.41 24.06 24.21
C GLY A 36 6.33 23.70 22.72
N GLU A 37 5.13 23.56 22.15
CA GLU A 37 4.91 23.23 20.75
C GLU A 37 4.58 24.45 19.88
N ALA A 38 4.60 25.67 20.43
CA ALA A 38 4.20 26.88 19.71
C ALA A 38 4.94 27.07 18.37
N ALA A 39 6.21 26.65 18.28
CA ALA A 39 6.97 26.69 17.03
C ALA A 39 6.41 25.73 15.97
N LYS A 40 6.10 24.48 16.34
CA LYS A 40 5.51 23.46 15.45
C LYS A 40 4.09 23.86 15.02
N LYS A 41 3.31 24.39 15.96
CA LYS A 41 1.95 24.91 15.71
C LYS A 41 2.00 26.13 14.78
N SER A 42 2.94 27.05 14.98
CA SER A 42 3.14 28.20 14.11
C SER A 42 3.59 27.79 12.70
N LEU A 43 4.45 26.78 12.56
CA LEU A 43 4.81 26.25 11.24
C LEU A 43 3.58 25.68 10.52
N THR A 44 2.78 24.88 11.23
CA THR A 44 1.55 24.29 10.68
C THR A 44 0.55 25.37 10.27
N ASP A 45 0.36 26.39 11.11
CA ASP A 45 -0.53 27.53 10.85
C ASP A 45 -0.09 28.32 9.62
N ALA A 46 1.20 28.68 9.53
CA ALA A 46 1.77 29.38 8.37
C ALA A 46 1.58 28.58 7.07
N THR A 47 1.84 27.28 7.10
CA THR A 47 1.67 26.40 5.93
C THR A 47 0.20 26.30 5.49
N LYS A 48 -0.73 26.11 6.43
CA LYS A 48 -2.17 26.07 6.12
C LYS A 48 -2.64 27.36 5.46
N LYS A 49 -2.22 28.51 6.00
CA LYS A 49 -2.55 29.83 5.43
C LYS A 49 -2.00 30.00 4.03
N ALA A 50 -0.72 29.67 3.80
CA ALA A 50 -0.12 29.78 2.47
C ALA A 50 -0.79 28.91 1.41
N LEU A 51 -1.36 27.75 1.80
CA LEU A 51 -2.07 26.87 0.87
C LEU A 51 -3.52 27.31 0.64
N SER A 52 -4.13 28.03 1.58
CA SER A 52 -5.54 28.43 1.49
C SER A 52 -5.83 29.34 0.28
N GLY A 53 -4.89 30.21 -0.11
CA GLY A 53 -4.99 31.06 -1.30
C GLY A 53 -5.09 30.27 -2.61
N LEU A 54 -4.56 29.05 -2.64
CA LEU A 54 -4.65 28.11 -3.77
C LEU A 54 -5.91 27.24 -3.73
N GLY A 55 -6.82 27.48 -2.77
CA GLY A 55 -8.06 26.73 -2.63
C GLY A 55 -7.94 25.43 -1.83
N PHE A 56 -6.79 25.15 -1.22
CA PHE A 56 -6.67 24.01 -0.31
C PHE A 56 -7.57 24.23 0.92
N SER A 57 -8.36 23.22 1.25
CA SER A 57 -9.38 23.28 2.32
C SER A 57 -10.43 24.38 2.13
N GLY A 58 -10.62 24.88 0.90
CA GLY A 58 -11.61 25.92 0.61
C GLY A 58 -13.04 25.52 0.98
N ASP A 59 -13.36 24.22 0.90
CA ASP A 59 -14.64 23.67 1.34
C ASP A 59 -14.88 23.76 2.85
N ILE A 60 -13.81 23.68 3.65
CA ILE A 60 -13.87 23.94 5.10
C ILE A 60 -14.07 25.44 5.35
N PHE A 61 -13.29 26.30 4.70
CA PHE A 61 -13.37 27.75 4.91
C PHE A 61 -14.67 28.38 4.40
N MET A 62 -15.28 27.80 3.37
CA MET A 62 -16.57 28.22 2.81
C MET A 62 -17.78 27.56 3.49
N GLY A 63 -17.57 26.76 4.55
CA GLY A 63 -18.64 26.11 5.32
C GLY A 63 -19.34 24.97 4.58
N LEU A 64 -18.85 24.54 3.42
CA LEU A 64 -19.39 23.39 2.69
C LEU A 64 -19.23 22.10 3.51
N TYR A 65 -18.15 21.99 4.28
CA TYR A 65 -17.93 20.85 5.16
C TYR A 65 -18.97 20.72 6.28
N ASP A 66 -19.63 21.80 6.69
CA ASP A 66 -20.70 21.74 7.71
C ASP A 66 -22.02 21.17 7.14
N ASN A 67 -22.14 21.07 5.81
CA ASN A 67 -23.28 20.46 5.15
C ASN A 67 -23.18 18.92 5.21
N LEU A 68 -24.18 18.30 5.84
CA LEU A 68 -24.27 16.84 6.01
C LEU A 68 -24.30 16.10 4.66
N GLU A 69 -25.02 16.61 3.66
CA GLU A 69 -25.11 15.98 2.34
C GLU A 69 -23.77 16.02 1.61
N TYR A 70 -23.03 17.14 1.72
CA TYR A 70 -21.69 17.28 1.15
C TYR A 70 -20.73 16.24 1.73
N ARG A 71 -20.74 16.07 3.06
CA ARG A 71 -19.91 15.05 3.73
C ARG A 71 -20.28 13.62 3.31
N GLN A 72 -21.56 13.32 3.18
CA GLN A 72 -22.02 12.00 2.75
C GLN A 72 -21.61 11.69 1.31
N LYS A 73 -21.77 12.65 0.39
CA LYS A 73 -21.36 12.51 -1.01
C LYS A 73 -19.85 12.32 -1.14
N ASN A 74 -19.05 13.18 -0.49
CA ASN A 74 -17.61 13.04 -0.49
C ASN A 74 -17.19 11.68 0.07
N LYS A 75 -17.78 11.26 1.20
CA LYS A 75 -17.47 9.95 1.77
C LYS A 75 -17.77 8.82 0.78
N ALA A 76 -18.93 8.83 0.13
CA ALA A 76 -19.29 7.81 -0.84
C ALA A 76 -18.32 7.78 -2.05
N GLU A 77 -17.91 8.95 -2.54
CA GLU A 77 -16.94 9.07 -3.63
C GLU A 77 -15.56 8.53 -3.24
N PHE A 78 -15.05 8.92 -2.07
CA PHE A 78 -13.78 8.42 -1.56
C PHE A 78 -13.83 6.92 -1.25
N ASP A 79 -14.93 6.41 -0.69
CA ASP A 79 -15.10 4.99 -0.43
C ASP A 79 -15.09 4.19 -1.75
N LEU A 80 -15.75 4.71 -2.81
CA LEU A 80 -15.72 4.09 -4.14
C LEU A 80 -14.32 4.12 -4.75
N LYS A 81 -13.63 5.27 -4.68
CA LYS A 81 -12.27 5.42 -5.21
C LYS A 81 -11.26 4.53 -4.48
N ASN A 82 -11.35 4.47 -3.15
CA ASN A 82 -10.51 3.58 -2.34
C ASN A 82 -10.81 2.11 -2.65
N ALA A 83 -12.08 1.76 -2.87
CA ALA A 83 -12.44 0.40 -3.28
C ALA A 83 -11.89 0.05 -4.68
N SER A 84 -11.93 0.98 -5.64
CA SER A 84 -11.35 0.75 -6.98
C SER A 84 -9.82 0.64 -6.93
N GLU A 85 -9.14 1.54 -6.23
CA GLU A 85 -7.67 1.50 -6.07
C GLU A 85 -7.25 0.21 -5.35
N SER A 86 -7.96 -0.18 -4.29
CA SER A 86 -7.69 -1.44 -3.59
C SER A 86 -7.92 -2.68 -4.47
N ALA A 87 -8.94 -2.66 -5.33
CA ALA A 87 -9.19 -3.76 -6.26
C ALA A 87 -8.11 -3.86 -7.35
N GLU A 88 -7.66 -2.73 -7.89
CA GLU A 88 -6.56 -2.67 -8.88
C GLU A 88 -5.23 -3.14 -8.28
N ASP A 89 -4.90 -2.67 -7.07
CA ASP A 89 -3.69 -3.11 -6.36
C ASP A 89 -3.73 -4.60 -6.02
N ALA A 90 -4.89 -5.11 -5.60
CA ALA A 90 -5.07 -6.54 -5.35
C ALA A 90 -4.92 -7.37 -6.64
N ALA A 91 -5.43 -6.87 -7.77
CA ALA A 91 -5.27 -7.54 -9.06
C ALA A 91 -3.80 -7.57 -9.51
N ARG A 92 -3.08 -6.45 -9.36
CA ARG A 92 -1.65 -6.36 -9.67
C ARG A 92 -0.82 -7.32 -8.81
N LEU A 93 -1.06 -7.34 -7.49
CA LEU A 93 -0.34 -8.23 -6.58
C LEU A 93 -0.58 -9.71 -6.92
N ARG A 94 -1.82 -10.08 -7.30
CA ARG A 94 -2.13 -11.44 -7.77
C ARG A 94 -1.38 -11.79 -9.05
N GLN A 95 -1.31 -10.87 -10.01
CA GLN A 95 -0.58 -11.09 -11.25
C GLN A 95 0.92 -11.26 -11.02
N GLU A 96 1.55 -10.42 -10.19
CA GLU A 96 2.96 -10.54 -9.83
C GLU A 96 3.26 -11.89 -9.14
N PHE A 97 2.34 -12.32 -8.27
CA PHE A 97 2.46 -13.63 -7.62
C PHE A 97 2.35 -14.78 -8.63
N ASP A 98 1.40 -14.71 -9.57
CA ASP A 98 1.25 -15.72 -10.62
C ASP A 98 2.46 -15.79 -11.55
N ASP A 99 3.06 -14.65 -11.90
CA ASP A 99 4.30 -14.60 -12.68
C ASP A 99 5.46 -15.24 -11.92
N LYS A 100 5.56 -14.98 -10.60
CA LYS A 100 6.54 -15.63 -9.72
C LYS A 100 6.35 -17.14 -9.70
N LEU A 101 5.12 -17.64 -9.55
CA LEU A 101 4.82 -19.07 -9.57
C LEU A 101 5.16 -19.71 -10.92
N SER A 102 4.92 -18.99 -12.02
CA SER A 102 5.24 -19.46 -13.38
C SER A 102 6.74 -19.57 -13.60
N ARG A 103 7.53 -18.60 -13.10
CA ARG A 103 9.01 -18.66 -13.12
C ARG A 103 9.52 -19.85 -12.32
N VAL A 104 8.98 -20.06 -11.11
CA VAL A 104 9.35 -21.18 -10.24
C VAL A 104 9.04 -22.51 -10.91
N ALA A 105 7.86 -22.66 -11.53
CA ALA A 105 7.50 -23.85 -12.28
C ALA A 105 8.52 -24.16 -13.40
N ASN A 106 8.94 -23.13 -14.16
CA ASN A 106 9.97 -23.28 -15.19
C ASN A 106 11.32 -23.72 -14.61
N THR A 107 11.75 -23.13 -13.50
CA THR A 107 13.00 -23.53 -12.82
C THR A 107 12.93 -24.97 -12.32
N LEU A 108 11.80 -25.38 -11.73
CA LEU A 108 11.62 -26.77 -11.25
C LEU A 108 11.64 -27.78 -12.40
N ALA A 109 11.08 -27.43 -13.57
CA ALA A 109 11.07 -28.30 -14.73
C ALA A 109 12.47 -28.53 -15.33
N HIS A 110 13.36 -27.54 -15.23
CA HIS A 110 14.71 -27.58 -15.82
C HIS A 110 15.83 -27.82 -14.80
N GLY A 111 15.50 -28.00 -13.51
CA GLY A 111 16.47 -28.25 -12.46
C GLY A 111 17.38 -29.43 -12.78
N VAL A 112 18.67 -29.27 -12.47
CA VAL A 112 19.71 -30.25 -12.83
C VAL A 112 20.01 -31.19 -11.68
N THR A 113 19.78 -30.76 -10.43
CA THR A 113 20.00 -31.59 -9.23
C THR A 113 18.78 -31.60 -8.31
N VAL A 114 18.62 -32.67 -7.54
CA VAL A 114 17.53 -32.80 -6.56
C VAL A 114 17.62 -31.72 -5.46
N ASN A 115 18.84 -31.33 -5.06
CA ASN A 115 19.04 -30.28 -4.06
C ASN A 115 18.60 -28.90 -4.55
N GLU A 116 18.92 -28.56 -5.81
CA GLU A 116 18.47 -27.31 -6.44
C GLU A 116 16.94 -27.23 -6.51
N ILE A 117 16.30 -28.30 -6.98
CA ILE A 117 14.83 -28.41 -7.06
C ILE A 117 14.19 -28.21 -5.69
N ASN A 118 14.70 -28.89 -4.65
CA ASN A 118 14.19 -28.75 -3.29
C ASN A 118 14.45 -27.36 -2.69
N GLY A 119 15.58 -26.74 -3.02
CA GLY A 119 15.95 -25.39 -2.60
C GLY A 119 15.02 -24.32 -3.18
N VAL A 120 14.60 -24.47 -4.43
CA VAL A 120 13.66 -23.55 -5.10
C VAL A 120 12.21 -23.81 -4.68
N PHE A 121 11.82 -25.08 -4.52
CA PHE A 121 10.44 -25.44 -4.17
C PHE A 121 10.06 -25.06 -2.73
N SER A 122 10.94 -25.33 -1.74
CA SER A 122 10.58 -25.24 -0.32
C SER A 122 10.16 -23.84 0.15
N PRO A 123 10.84 -22.74 -0.24
CA PRO A 123 10.43 -21.39 0.14
C PRO A 123 9.05 -21.03 -0.42
N ILE A 124 8.81 -21.35 -1.69
CA ILE A 124 7.55 -21.01 -2.38
C ILE A 124 6.38 -21.83 -1.86
N ALA A 125 6.61 -23.11 -1.55
CA ALA A 125 5.58 -23.95 -0.94
C ALA A 125 5.13 -23.39 0.43
N ARG A 126 6.07 -22.88 1.25
CA ARG A 126 5.74 -22.24 2.54
C ARG A 126 4.97 -20.93 2.35
N GLU A 127 5.38 -20.11 1.38
CA GLU A 127 4.69 -18.85 1.06
C GLU A 127 3.25 -19.11 0.62
N ILE A 128 3.02 -20.06 -0.31
CA ILE A 128 1.67 -20.43 -0.75
C ILE A 128 0.85 -21.00 0.42
N ASP A 129 1.43 -21.84 1.29
CA ASP A 129 0.74 -22.40 2.45
C ASP A 129 0.26 -21.32 3.44
N VAL A 130 1.06 -20.28 3.68
CA VAL A 130 0.65 -19.12 4.47
C VAL A 130 -0.55 -18.40 3.83
N HIS A 131 -0.53 -18.19 2.51
CA HIS A 131 -1.65 -17.55 1.81
C HIS A 131 -2.91 -18.41 1.78
N ILE A 132 -2.78 -19.74 1.68
CA ILE A 132 -3.92 -20.68 1.78
C ILE A 132 -4.56 -20.57 3.17
N LYS A 133 -3.75 -20.60 4.25
CA LYS A 133 -4.24 -20.46 5.62
C LYS A 133 -4.91 -19.10 5.85
N ALA A 134 -4.37 -18.03 5.28
CA ALA A 134 -4.97 -16.71 5.34
C ALA A 134 -6.33 -16.67 4.60
N ALA A 135 -6.43 -17.27 3.42
CA ALA A 135 -7.68 -17.37 2.67
C ALA A 135 -8.74 -18.17 3.44
N GLN A 136 -8.35 -19.28 4.07
CA GLN A 136 -9.22 -20.08 4.94
C GLN A 136 -9.73 -19.28 6.15
N ALA A 137 -8.84 -18.55 6.83
CA ALA A 137 -9.21 -17.71 7.98
C ALA A 137 -10.20 -16.59 7.58
N ASN A 138 -10.07 -16.06 6.37
CA ASN A 138 -10.94 -15.04 5.82
C ASN A 138 -12.23 -15.59 5.17
N GLY A 139 -12.39 -16.92 5.10
CA GLY A 139 -13.55 -17.56 4.44
C GLY A 139 -13.55 -17.46 2.90
N ASP A 140 -12.44 -17.08 2.28
CA ASP A 140 -12.31 -16.94 0.82
C ASP A 140 -12.03 -18.30 0.17
N THR A 141 -13.10 -19.08 0.02
CA THR A 141 -13.06 -20.43 -0.55
C THR A 141 -12.60 -20.47 -2.01
N GLN A 142 -12.78 -19.37 -2.77
CA GLN A 142 -12.32 -19.31 -4.17
C GLN A 142 -10.80 -19.17 -4.22
N HIS A 143 -10.25 -18.24 -3.46
CA HIS A 143 -8.80 -18.00 -3.43
C HIS A 143 -8.03 -19.17 -2.83
N GLU A 144 -8.58 -19.80 -1.78
CA GLU A 144 -8.03 -21.04 -1.21
C GLU A 144 -7.89 -22.15 -2.26
N ARG A 145 -8.98 -22.44 -2.99
CA ARG A 145 -8.99 -23.48 -4.04
C ARG A 145 -8.00 -23.17 -5.15
N TYR A 146 -7.91 -21.89 -5.53
CA TYR A 146 -6.98 -21.41 -6.54
C TYR A 146 -5.52 -21.68 -6.15
N LEU A 147 -5.11 -21.20 -4.97
CA LEU A 147 -3.75 -21.37 -4.46
C LEU A 147 -3.39 -22.84 -4.23
N SER A 148 -4.33 -23.62 -3.68
CA SER A 148 -4.17 -25.06 -3.49
C SER A 148 -3.94 -25.80 -4.81
N GLY A 149 -4.67 -25.42 -5.87
CA GLY A 149 -4.47 -25.98 -7.21
C GLY A 149 -3.09 -25.66 -7.78
N ARG A 150 -2.61 -24.43 -7.61
CA ARG A 150 -1.26 -24.01 -8.05
C ARG A 150 -0.16 -24.77 -7.31
N LEU A 151 -0.28 -24.92 -5.98
CA LEU A 151 0.67 -25.68 -5.17
C LEU A 151 0.77 -27.13 -5.64
N ARG A 152 -0.37 -27.78 -5.90
CA ARG A 152 -0.39 -29.16 -6.44
C ARG A 152 0.34 -29.27 -7.77
N ARG A 153 0.16 -28.32 -8.69
CA ARG A 153 0.87 -28.30 -9.97
C ARG A 153 2.38 -28.23 -9.77
N LEU A 154 2.86 -27.37 -8.85
CA LEU A 154 4.29 -27.28 -8.55
C LEU A 154 4.85 -28.58 -7.96
N ILE A 155 4.08 -29.25 -7.09
CA ILE A 155 4.45 -30.57 -6.54
C ILE A 155 4.56 -31.59 -7.68
N THR A 156 3.59 -31.64 -8.60
CA THR A 156 3.63 -32.57 -9.75
C THR A 156 4.86 -32.33 -10.64
N ILE A 157 5.19 -31.06 -10.93
CA ILE A 157 6.37 -30.72 -11.73
C ILE A 157 7.65 -31.16 -11.01
N LYS A 158 7.76 -30.83 -9.71
CA LYS A 158 8.89 -31.24 -8.86
C LYS A 158 9.07 -32.76 -8.87
N ASP A 159 8.02 -33.50 -8.54
CA ASP A 159 8.09 -34.96 -8.39
C ASP A 159 8.36 -35.64 -9.74
N GLY A 160 7.82 -35.10 -10.83
CA GLY A 160 8.12 -35.54 -12.19
C GLY A 160 9.62 -35.39 -12.50
N ARG A 161 10.17 -34.20 -12.25
CA ARG A 161 11.59 -33.92 -12.55
C ARG A 161 12.55 -34.74 -11.69
N ILE A 162 12.27 -34.90 -10.39
CA ILE A 162 13.09 -35.74 -9.51
C ILE A 162 13.12 -37.19 -10.00
N LYS A 163 11.98 -37.73 -10.45
CA LYS A 163 11.93 -39.09 -11.02
C LYS A 163 12.78 -39.24 -12.29
N GLU A 164 12.85 -38.21 -13.13
CA GLU A 164 13.72 -38.22 -14.33
C GLU A 164 15.20 -38.21 -13.95
N LEU A 165 15.59 -37.36 -12.99
CA LEU A 165 16.97 -37.26 -12.55
C LEU A 165 17.47 -38.58 -11.91
N ASN A 166 16.67 -39.18 -11.03
CA ASN A 166 17.02 -40.45 -10.40
C ASN A 166 17.19 -41.59 -11.45
N LYS A 167 16.35 -41.63 -12.49
CA LYS A 167 16.49 -42.60 -13.59
C LYS A 167 17.72 -42.37 -14.46
N ALA A 168 18.20 -41.13 -14.55
CA ALA A 168 19.42 -40.81 -15.29
C ALA A 168 20.67 -41.23 -14.51
N GLU A 169 20.66 -41.09 -13.17
CA GLU A 169 21.73 -41.54 -12.28
C GLU A 169 21.84 -43.08 -12.23
N GLU A 170 20.72 -43.82 -12.29
CA GLU A 170 20.73 -45.30 -12.32
C GLU A 170 21.26 -45.89 -13.65
N LYS A 171 21.38 -45.08 -14.70
CA LYS A 171 21.83 -45.51 -16.05
C LYS A 171 23.27 -45.12 -16.38
N ALA A 172 23.93 -44.34 -15.51
CA ALA A 172 25.32 -43.89 -15.66
C ALA A 172 26.27 -44.78 -14.84
#